data_AF-A0A8S2YSL9-F1
#
_entry.id   AF-A0A8S2YSL9-F1
#
_cell.length_a   1.000
_cell.length_b   1.000
_cell.length_c   1.000
_cell.angle_alpha   90.00
_cell.angle_beta   90.00
_cell.angle_gamma   90.00
#
_symmetry.space_group_name_H-M   'P 1'
#
loop_
_entity.id
_entity.type
_entity.pdbx_description
1 polymer ?
#
loop_
_entity_poly.entity_id
_entity_poly.type
_entity_poly.pdbx_seq_one_letter_code
_entity_poly.pdbx_strand_id
1 'polypeptide(L)'
;IIGRMQKRAREETATIPKIYSQEIVKAKVENPGLPTGSLFPTLSNIDASLYRRRATNYPKLPTTINEISLNGSWKLDKNGGDFLLVDET
;
A
#
# COMPACT_ATOMS: atom_id res chain seq x y z
N ILE A 1 -10.91 16.23 14.37
CA ILE A 1 -9.61 16.48 13.70
C ILE A 1 -9.26 15.33 12.75
N ILE A 2 -9.23 14.08 13.23
CA ILE A 2 -8.91 12.87 12.43
C ILE A 2 -9.76 12.73 11.14
N GLY A 3 -11.08 12.89 11.21
CA GLY A 3 -11.95 12.78 10.04
C GLY A 3 -11.69 13.80 8.93
N ARG A 4 -11.28 15.03 9.28
CA ARG A 4 -10.86 16.04 8.29
C ARG A 4 -9.55 15.66 7.62
N MET A 5 -8.60 15.10 8.37
CA MET A 5 -7.31 14.65 7.84
C MET A 5 -7.49 13.47 6.88
N GLN A 6 -8.35 12.50 7.23
CA GLN A 6 -8.68 11.36 6.37
C GLN A 6 -9.37 11.79 5.07
N LYS A 7 -10.29 12.76 5.14
CA LYS A 7 -10.96 13.31 3.95
C LYS A 7 -9.95 13.97 3.01
N ARG A 8 -9.08 14.83 3.55
CA ARG A 8 -8.03 15.51 2.76
C ARG A 8 -7.05 14.52 2.13
N ALA A 9 -6.61 13.50 2.87
CA ALA A 9 -5.73 12.47 2.35
C ALA A 9 -6.36 11.67 1.20
N ARG A 10 -7.66 11.35 1.28
CA ARG A 10 -8.39 10.69 0.17
C ARG A 10 -8.51 11.60 -1.06
N GLU A 11 -8.83 12.87 -0.86
CA GLU A 11 -8.98 13.84 -1.95
C GLU A 11 -7.63 14.11 -2.66
N GLU A 12 -6.54 14.23 -1.90
CA GLU A 12 -5.19 14.43 -2.42
C GLU A 12 -4.69 13.18 -3.19
N THR A 13 -4.92 11.97 -2.66
CA THR A 13 -4.46 10.72 -3.31
C THR A 13 -5.28 10.33 -4.54
N ALA A 14 -6.52 10.78 -4.67
CA ALA A 14 -7.36 10.49 -5.83
C ALA A 14 -6.78 11.05 -7.15
N THR A 15 -5.99 12.12 -7.08
CA THR A 15 -5.42 12.78 -8.27
C THR A 15 -4.17 12.07 -8.79
N ILE A 16 -3.45 11.36 -7.92
CA ILE A 16 -2.16 10.73 -8.24
C ILE A 16 -2.28 9.71 -9.40
N PRO A 17 -3.25 8.77 -9.40
CA PRO A 17 -3.44 7.85 -10.52
C PRO A 17 -3.79 8.54 -11.86
N LYS A 18 -4.48 9.69 -11.79
CA LYS A 18 -4.89 10.45 -12.97
C LYS A 18 -3.68 11.10 -13.66
N ILE A 19 -2.72 11.60 -12.88
CA ILE A 19 -1.48 12.19 -13.39
C ILE A 19 -0.68 11.13 -14.17
N TYR A 20 -0.48 9.94 -13.61
CA TYR A 20 0.25 8.86 -14.31
C TYR A 20 -0.42 8.48 -15.63
N SER A 21 -1.75 8.39 -15.64
CA SER A 21 -2.51 8.06 -16.84
C SER A 21 -2.36 9.14 -17.92
N GLN A 22 -2.43 10.42 -17.52
CA GLN A 22 -2.25 11.57 -18.41
C GLN A 22 -0.83 11.63 -18.98
N GLU A 23 0.19 11.42 -18.16
CA GLU A 23 1.60 11.41 -18.59
C GLU A 23 1.89 10.25 -19.55
N ILE A 24 1.31 9.06 -19.32
CA ILE A 24 1.43 7.92 -20.24
C ILE A 24 0.75 8.24 -21.58
N VAL A 25 -0.44 8.84 -21.56
CA VAL A 25 -1.14 9.25 -22.80
C VAL A 25 -0.34 10.32 -23.54
N LYS A 26 0.18 11.33 -22.83
CA LYS A 26 1.01 12.39 -23.39
C LYS A 26 2.28 11.83 -24.03
N ALA A 27 3.01 10.96 -23.34
CA ALA A 27 4.22 10.33 -23.86
C ALA A 27 3.94 9.46 -25.11
N LYS A 28 2.78 8.79 -25.16
CA LYS A 28 2.32 8.03 -26.35
C LYS A 28 1.98 8.93 -27.53
N VAL A 29 1.32 10.06 -27.27
CA VAL A 29 0.98 11.05 -28.31
C VAL A 29 2.22 11.75 -28.84
N GLU A 30 3.19 12.08 -27.99
CA GLU A 30 4.45 12.71 -28.37
C GLU A 30 5.37 11.77 -29.18
N ASN A 31 5.25 10.45 -28.99
CA ASN A 31 6.10 9.46 -29.66
C ASN A 31 5.27 8.35 -30.36
N PRO A 32 4.49 8.70 -31.40
CA PRO A 32 3.48 7.82 -31.99
C PRO A 32 4.03 6.60 -32.76
N GLY A 33 5.36 6.50 -32.93
CA GLY A 33 6.04 5.39 -33.60
C GLY A 33 6.97 4.56 -32.70
N LEU A 34 7.12 4.93 -31.42
CA LEU A 34 7.99 4.19 -30.50
C LEU A 34 7.14 3.16 -29.74
N PRO A 35 7.45 1.85 -29.82
CA PRO A 35 6.79 0.83 -28.98
C PRO A 35 7.02 1.10 -27.48
N THR A 36 7.90 2.04 -27.13
CA THR A 36 8.21 2.56 -25.80
C THR A 36 7.00 3.05 -25.02
N GLY A 37 5.90 3.42 -25.69
CA GLY A 37 4.60 3.63 -25.03
C GLY A 37 4.12 2.42 -24.20
N SER A 38 4.58 1.21 -24.54
CA SER A 38 4.36 -0.05 -23.80
C SER A 38 5.44 -0.36 -22.75
N LEU A 39 6.59 0.33 -22.80
CA LEU A 39 7.64 0.21 -21.78
C LEU A 39 7.30 0.96 -20.50
N PHE A 40 6.39 1.94 -20.56
CA PHE A 40 6.00 2.68 -19.37
C PHE A 40 5.32 1.73 -18.38
N PRO A 41 5.92 1.55 -17.18
CA PRO A 41 5.33 0.69 -16.18
C PRO A 41 4.02 1.34 -15.72
N THR A 42 2.92 0.62 -15.88
CA THR A 42 1.63 1.04 -15.32
C THR A 42 1.65 0.88 -13.81
N LEU A 43 0.82 1.64 -13.10
CA LEU A 43 0.64 1.47 -11.65
C LEU A 43 0.34 0.01 -11.29
N SER A 44 -0.50 -0.68 -12.07
CA SER A 44 -0.79 -2.10 -11.89
C SER A 44 0.43 -3.00 -12.03
N ASN A 45 1.34 -2.71 -12.97
CA ASN A 45 2.56 -3.48 -13.18
C ASN A 45 3.55 -3.25 -12.04
N ILE A 46 3.67 -2.01 -11.57
CA ILE A 46 4.49 -1.63 -10.42
C ILE A 46 3.96 -2.33 -9.17
N ASP A 47 2.67 -2.18 -8.88
CA ASP A 47 2.01 -2.82 -7.74
C ASP A 47 2.17 -4.34 -7.80
N ALA A 48 1.85 -4.98 -8.94
CA ALA A 48 2.00 -6.43 -9.09
C ALA A 48 3.45 -6.88 -8.87
N SER A 49 4.44 -6.13 -9.37
CA SER A 49 5.86 -6.44 -9.16
C SER A 49 6.28 -6.29 -7.69
N LEU A 50 5.81 -5.24 -7.02
CA LEU A 50 6.06 -4.97 -5.60
C LEU A 50 5.41 -6.03 -4.71
N TYR A 51 4.12 -6.31 -4.91
CA TYR A 51 3.39 -7.31 -4.15
C TYR A 51 3.93 -8.73 -4.37
N ARG A 52 4.30 -9.09 -5.62
CA ARG A 52 4.95 -10.36 -5.90
C ARG A 52 6.28 -10.49 -5.15
N ARG A 53 7.12 -9.46 -5.21
CA ARG A 53 8.42 -9.47 -4.52
C ARG A 53 8.25 -9.44 -3.00
N ARG A 54 7.25 -8.73 -2.48
CA ARG A 54 6.90 -8.74 -1.06
C ARG A 54 6.49 -10.15 -0.63
N ALA A 55 5.64 -10.82 -1.40
CA ALA A 55 5.19 -12.17 -1.09
C ALA A 55 6.33 -13.21 -1.08
N THR A 56 7.41 -12.98 -1.81
CA THR A 56 8.60 -13.86 -1.78
C THR A 56 9.52 -13.58 -0.59
N ASN A 57 9.67 -12.31 -0.21
CA ASN A 57 10.68 -11.90 0.78
C ASN A 57 10.13 -11.71 2.19
N TYR A 58 8.82 -11.52 2.35
CA TYR A 58 8.18 -11.26 3.63
C TYR A 58 7.19 -12.37 3.97
N PRO A 59 7.02 -12.69 5.26
CA PRO A 59 5.99 -13.61 5.70
C PRO A 59 4.61 -13.08 5.32
N LYS A 60 3.66 -14.01 5.16
CA LYS A 60 2.26 -13.66 4.97
C LYS A 60 1.78 -12.83 6.16
N LEU A 61 0.90 -11.87 5.86
CA LEU A 61 0.24 -11.12 6.93
C LEU A 61 -0.61 -12.09 7.75
N PRO A 62 -0.59 -11.98 9.08
CA PRO A 62 -1.42 -12.80 9.94
C PRO A 62 -2.90 -12.54 9.64
N THR A 63 -3.69 -13.61 9.53
CA THR A 63 -5.13 -13.54 9.25
C THR A 63 -5.98 -13.46 10.51
N THR A 64 -5.44 -13.94 11.63
CA THR A 64 -6.08 -13.90 12.94
C THR A 64 -5.17 -13.25 13.97
N ILE A 65 -5.73 -12.68 15.05
CA ILE A 65 -4.94 -12.09 16.14
C ILE A 65 -4.04 -13.16 16.79
N ASN A 66 -4.49 -14.42 16.85
CA ASN A 66 -3.72 -15.53 17.41
C ASN A 66 -2.43 -15.84 16.62
N GLU A 67 -2.36 -15.45 15.34
CA GLU A 67 -1.14 -15.57 14.53
C GLU A 67 -0.12 -14.44 14.83
N ILE A 68 -0.53 -13.38 15.53
CA ILE A 68 0.35 -12.28 15.94
C ILE A 68 1.02 -12.69 17.27
N SER A 69 2.20 -13.30 17.19
CA SER A 69 3.03 -13.54 18.38
C SER A 69 3.93 -12.35 18.67
N LEU A 70 3.62 -11.61 19.74
CA LEU A 70 4.51 -10.59 20.30
C LEU A 70 5.35 -11.22 21.41
N ASN A 71 6.66 -11.10 21.29
CA ASN A 71 7.59 -11.67 22.26
C ASN A 71 8.11 -10.61 23.25
N GLY A 72 8.29 -11.02 24.50
CA GLY A 72 8.94 -10.21 25.53
C GLY A 72 8.20 -8.92 25.86
N SER A 73 8.94 -7.81 25.95
CA SER A 73 8.41 -6.49 26.31
C SER A 73 7.43 -5.89 25.31
N TRP A 74 7.34 -6.44 24.09
CA TRP A 74 6.37 -5.98 23.08
C TRP A 74 4.96 -6.50 23.32
N LYS A 75 4.80 -7.55 24.15
CA LYS A 75 3.49 -8.06 24.53
C LYS A 75 2.78 -7.13 25.52
N LEU A 76 3.55 -6.37 26.31
CA LEU A 76 3.03 -5.57 27.40
C LEU A 76 2.99 -4.08 27.03
N ASP A 77 1.99 -3.37 27.54
CA ASP A 77 1.96 -1.92 27.52
C ASP A 77 2.91 -1.32 28.57
N LYS A 78 2.94 0.02 28.67
CA LYS A 78 3.78 0.72 29.66
C LYS A 78 3.40 0.43 31.11
N ASN A 79 2.19 -0.10 31.35
CA ASN A 79 1.64 -0.40 32.66
C ASN A 79 1.68 -1.91 32.98
N GLY A 80 2.23 -2.74 32.08
CA GLY A 80 2.30 -4.19 32.24
C GLY A 80 1.03 -4.96 31.87
N GLY A 81 0.03 -4.32 31.26
CA GLY A 81 -1.14 -4.97 30.67
C GLY A 81 -0.87 -5.52 29.27
N ASP A 82 -1.72 -6.42 28.78
CA ASP A 82 -1.58 -6.92 27.41
C ASP A 82 -1.80 -5.79 26.38
N PHE A 83 -0.83 -5.62 25.48
CA PHE A 83 -0.84 -4.59 24.44
C PHE A 83 -1.84 -4.89 23.32
N LEU A 84 -2.01 -6.17 22.97
CA LEU A 84 -2.96 -6.59 21.95
C LEU A 84 -4.37 -6.66 22.56
N LEU A 85 -5.20 -5.69 22.19
CA LEU A 85 -6.63 -5.70 22.48
C LEU A 85 -7.30 -6.69 21.52
N VAL A 86 -7.79 -7.81 22.06
CA VAL A 86 -8.69 -8.70 21.34
C VAL A 86 -10.10 -8.15 21.54
N ASP A 87 -10.80 -7.77 20.47
CA ASP A 87 -12.24 -7.50 20.58
C ASP A 87 -12.91 -8.81 21.01
N GLU A 88 -13.46 -8.84 22.22
CA GLU A 88 -14.34 -9.92 22.66
C GLU A 88 -15.55 -9.93 21.73
N THR A 89 -15.75 -11.05 21.04
CA THR A 89 -16.91 -11.27 20.17
C THR A 89 -18.14 -11.60 20.98
#